data_AF-A0AAU0LTN2-F1
#
_entry.id   AF-A0AAU0LTN2-F1
#
_cell.length_a   1.000
_cell.length_b   1.000
_cell.length_c   1.000
_cell.angle_alpha   90.00
_cell.angle_beta   90.00
_cell.angle_gamma   90.00
#
_symmetry.space_group_name_H-M   'P 1'
#
loop_
_entity.id
_entity.type
_entity.pdbx_description
1 polymer ?
#
loop_
_entity_poly.entity_id
_entity_poly.type
_entity_poly.pdbx_seq_one_letter_code
_entity_poly.pdbx_strand_id
1 'polypeptide(L)'
;MMSKHKPVAASMALFEAESRKPILPPLEEDILEDYYDEMELIGFCVTGTLFDLTKSDYRGDMPARELHLHEGKIVRVVGDFVCEKFVKTKRGDLMKFGTFLDAEGRFFDTVHFPQSLAKYSLREAGVYLVEGKVVLEYGCPSVEVIRCAKMPLKPDPRSE
;
A
#
# COMPACT_ATOMS: atom_id res chain seq x y z
N MET A 1 52.23 -29.04 -2.35
CA MET A 1 52.20 -29.40 -3.79
C MET A 1 50.74 -29.52 -4.20
N MET A 2 50.19 -28.49 -4.87
CA MET A 2 48.78 -28.50 -5.30
C MET A 2 48.67 -29.17 -6.68
N SER A 3 47.81 -30.19 -6.75
CA SER A 3 47.50 -30.96 -7.95
C SER A 3 46.87 -30.05 -9.00
N LYS A 4 47.50 -29.94 -10.17
CA LYS A 4 46.96 -29.21 -11.33
C LYS A 4 45.83 -30.05 -11.93
N HIS A 5 44.59 -29.58 -11.78
CA HIS A 5 43.45 -30.14 -12.51
C HIS A 5 43.69 -29.92 -14.01
N LYS A 6 43.90 -31.01 -14.74
CA LYS A 6 44.02 -31.01 -16.20
C LYS A 6 42.61 -30.84 -16.76
N PRO A 7 42.31 -29.83 -17.60
CA PRO A 7 40.99 -29.70 -18.19
C PRO A 7 40.73 -30.92 -19.08
N VAL A 8 39.60 -31.59 -18.84
CA VAL A 8 39.11 -32.69 -19.66
C VAL A 8 38.90 -32.16 -21.07
N ALA A 9 39.47 -32.85 -22.06
CA ALA A 9 39.41 -32.46 -23.45
C ALA A 9 37.95 -32.23 -23.87
N ALA A 10 37.65 -31.00 -24.30
CA ALA A 10 36.38 -30.67 -24.91
C ALA A 10 36.14 -31.61 -26.11
N SER A 11 34.95 -32.18 -26.17
CA SER A 11 34.45 -33.00 -27.28
C SER A 11 34.87 -32.41 -28.63
N MET A 12 35.45 -33.23 -29.51
CA MET A 12 35.83 -32.82 -30.87
C MET A 12 34.57 -32.44 -31.66
N ALA A 13 34.24 -31.15 -31.68
CA ALA A 13 33.20 -30.63 -32.54
C ALA A 13 33.65 -30.80 -34.00
N LEU A 14 32.76 -31.32 -34.85
CA LEU A 14 33.05 -31.58 -36.27
C LEU A 14 33.22 -30.27 -37.09
N PHE A 15 32.75 -29.14 -36.55
CA PHE A 15 32.87 -27.80 -37.12
C PHE A 15 33.19 -26.79 -36.02
N GLU A 16 33.98 -25.77 -36.37
CA GLU A 16 34.26 -24.64 -35.49
C GLU A 16 33.00 -23.75 -35.43
N ALA A 17 32.33 -23.72 -34.29
CA ALA A 17 31.20 -22.83 -34.08
C ALA A 17 31.74 -21.42 -33.79
N GLU A 18 31.49 -20.47 -34.69
CA GLU A 18 31.73 -19.05 -34.39
C GLU A 18 30.83 -18.62 -33.23
N SER A 19 31.38 -18.67 -32.01
CA SER A 19 30.71 -18.19 -30.82
C SER A 19 30.71 -16.66 -30.79
N ARG A 20 29.73 -16.04 -31.45
CA ARG A 20 29.46 -14.62 -31.24
C ARG A 20 28.83 -14.47 -29.86
N LYS A 21 29.44 -13.67 -28.97
CA LYS A 21 28.79 -13.33 -27.70
C LYS A 21 27.43 -12.70 -28.01
N PRO A 22 26.32 -13.27 -27.53
CA PRO A 22 25.01 -12.67 -27.71
C PRO A 22 25.02 -11.30 -27.03
N ILE A 23 24.58 -10.28 -27.76
CA ILE A 23 24.30 -8.97 -27.17
C ILE A 23 22.88 -9.08 -26.65
N LEU A 24 22.71 -9.04 -25.33
CA LEU A 24 21.38 -9.01 -24.74
C LEU A 24 20.72 -7.67 -25.05
N PRO A 25 19.40 -7.64 -25.31
CA PRO A 25 18.67 -6.39 -25.35
C PRO A 25 18.77 -5.68 -24.00
N PRO A 26 18.61 -4.35 -23.96
CA PRO A 26 18.44 -3.64 -22.69
C PRO A 26 17.25 -4.23 -21.95
N LEU A 27 17.36 -4.32 -20.63
CA LEU A 27 16.22 -4.67 -19.79
C LEU A 27 15.23 -3.51 -19.83
N GLU A 28 13.97 -3.79 -20.13
CA GLU A 28 12.90 -2.82 -20.00
C GLU A 28 12.42 -2.87 -18.55
N GLU A 29 12.32 -1.71 -17.91
CA GLU A 29 11.87 -1.55 -16.53
C GLU A 29 10.64 -0.64 -16.53
N ASP A 30 9.56 -1.09 -15.90
CA ASP A 30 8.38 -0.26 -15.62
C ASP A 30 8.18 -0.22 -14.11
N ILE A 31 8.24 0.98 -13.54
CA ILE A 31 8.09 1.19 -12.10
C ILE A 31 6.72 0.71 -11.58
N LEU A 32 5.68 0.73 -12.42
CA LEU A 32 4.37 0.23 -12.05
C LEU A 32 4.37 -1.29 -11.97
N GLU A 33 5.06 -1.95 -12.91
CA GLU A 33 5.28 -3.40 -12.89
C GLU A 33 6.05 -3.80 -11.63
N ASP A 34 7.14 -3.08 -11.31
CA ASP A 34 7.93 -3.31 -10.10
C ASP A 34 7.08 -3.23 -8.83
N TYR A 35 6.17 -2.26 -8.72
CA TYR A 35 5.27 -2.17 -7.56
C TYR A 35 4.32 -3.36 -7.43
N TYR A 36 3.80 -3.86 -8.55
CA TYR A 36 2.93 -5.04 -8.54
C TYR A 36 3.71 -6.32 -8.24
N ASP A 37 4.93 -6.45 -8.78
CA ASP A 37 5.87 -7.53 -8.45
C ASP A 37 6.19 -7.52 -6.95
N GLU A 38 6.54 -6.37 -6.37
CA GLU A 38 6.82 -6.24 -4.93
C GLU A 38 5.60 -6.62 -4.08
N MET A 39 4.41 -6.12 -4.43
CA MET A 39 3.18 -6.49 -3.74
C MET A 39 2.88 -7.99 -3.82
N GLU A 40 3.11 -8.63 -4.96
CA GLU A 40 2.86 -10.06 -5.14
C GLU A 40 3.90 -10.93 -4.42
N LEU A 41 5.18 -10.57 -4.52
CA LEU A 41 6.30 -11.36 -4.00
C LEU A 41 6.50 -11.20 -2.51
N ILE A 42 6.38 -9.98 -1.97
CA ILE A 42 6.68 -9.67 -0.57
C ILE A 42 5.54 -9.00 0.20
N GLY A 43 4.45 -8.62 -0.48
CA GLY A 43 3.22 -8.13 0.17
C GLY A 43 3.18 -6.62 0.44
N PHE A 44 4.22 -5.87 0.06
CA PHE A 44 4.29 -4.41 0.23
C PHE A 44 5.29 -3.79 -0.74
N CYS A 45 5.10 -2.50 -1.07
CA CYS A 45 6.01 -1.76 -1.95
C CYS A 45 7.25 -1.28 -1.18
N VAL A 46 8.42 -1.41 -1.80
CA VAL A 46 9.73 -0.96 -1.30
C VAL A 46 10.28 0.16 -2.16
N THR A 47 10.08 0.09 -3.47
CA THR A 47 10.52 1.13 -4.42
C THR A 47 9.70 2.42 -4.28
N GLY A 48 8.48 2.32 -3.72
CA GLY A 48 7.56 3.42 -3.53
C GLY A 48 6.49 3.11 -2.49
N THR A 49 5.37 3.81 -2.56
CA THR A 49 4.26 3.68 -1.60
C THR A 49 3.00 3.17 -2.27
N LEU A 50 2.10 2.56 -1.49
CA LEU A 50 0.77 2.17 -1.99
C LEU A 50 -0.04 3.35 -2.55
N PHE A 51 0.28 4.59 -2.16
CA PHE A 51 -0.33 5.78 -2.74
C PHE A 51 0.03 5.96 -4.21
N ASP A 52 1.23 5.56 -4.64
CA ASP A 52 1.69 5.67 -6.03
C ASP A 52 0.92 4.75 -6.99
N LEU A 53 0.34 3.67 -6.44
CA LEU A 53 -0.55 2.77 -7.14
C LEU A 53 -1.98 3.29 -7.27
N THR A 54 -2.38 4.32 -6.52
CA THR A 54 -3.76 4.84 -6.63
C THR A 54 -4.01 5.54 -7.98
N LYS A 55 -5.21 5.40 -8.56
CA LYS A 55 -5.57 6.08 -9.82
C LYS A 55 -5.68 7.60 -9.68
N SER A 56 -5.93 8.09 -8.48
CA SER A 56 -6.10 9.52 -8.21
C SER A 56 -4.96 10.02 -7.35
N ASP A 57 -4.40 11.17 -7.69
CA ASP A 57 -3.35 11.83 -6.90
C ASP A 57 -3.89 12.58 -5.67
N TYR A 58 -5.19 12.49 -5.40
CA TYR A 58 -5.79 13.09 -4.22
C TYR A 58 -5.28 12.41 -2.93
N ARG A 59 -4.81 13.21 -1.97
CA ARG A 59 -4.24 12.75 -0.68
C ARG A 59 -4.98 13.26 0.56
N GLY A 60 -6.23 13.71 0.37
CA GLY A 60 -7.01 14.33 1.43
C GLY A 60 -7.00 15.86 1.35
N ASP A 61 -7.84 16.48 2.18
CA ASP A 61 -7.93 17.94 2.32
C ASP A 61 -6.75 18.49 3.13
N MET A 62 -6.16 17.66 4.00
CA MET A 62 -5.02 17.96 4.85
C MET A 62 -4.31 16.67 5.25
N PRO A 63 -3.03 16.76 5.66
CA PRO A 63 -2.33 15.61 6.18
C PRO A 63 -2.63 15.38 7.67
N ALA A 64 -2.31 14.20 8.20
CA ALA A 64 -2.67 13.77 9.55
C ALA A 64 -2.15 14.71 10.66
N ARG A 65 -0.96 15.32 10.49
CA ARG A 65 -0.44 16.26 11.51
C ARG A 65 -1.35 17.45 11.72
N GLU A 66 -2.17 17.84 10.74
CA GLU A 66 -3.00 19.02 10.83
C GLU A 66 -4.36 18.71 11.45
N LEU A 67 -4.74 17.45 11.63
CA LEU A 67 -6.04 17.06 12.17
C LEU A 67 -6.40 17.78 13.47
N HIS A 68 -5.45 17.94 14.40
CA HIS A 68 -5.68 18.64 15.66
C HIS A 68 -6.16 20.10 15.50
N LEU A 69 -5.88 20.75 14.36
CA LEU A 69 -6.32 22.12 14.04
C LEU A 69 -7.77 22.18 13.52
N HIS A 70 -8.37 21.02 13.24
CA HIS A 70 -9.68 20.89 12.60
C HIS A 70 -10.73 20.27 13.52
N GLU A 71 -10.56 20.35 14.84
CA GLU A 71 -11.54 19.86 15.82
C GLU A 71 -12.98 20.30 15.47
N GLY A 72 -13.89 19.33 15.50
CA GLY A 72 -15.31 19.55 15.23
C GLY A 72 -15.69 19.71 13.76
N LYS A 73 -14.72 19.83 12.85
CA LYS A 73 -14.96 19.99 11.41
C LYS A 73 -15.05 18.63 10.72
N ILE A 74 -15.78 18.59 9.60
CA ILE A 74 -15.78 17.46 8.68
C ILE A 74 -14.60 17.63 7.73
N VAL A 75 -13.80 16.58 7.60
CA VAL A 75 -12.60 16.54 6.77
C VAL A 75 -12.57 15.27 5.93
N ARG A 76 -11.78 15.28 4.85
CA ARG A 76 -11.42 14.09 4.09
C ARG A 76 -9.94 13.83 4.24
N VAL A 77 -9.58 12.64 4.70
CA VAL A 77 -8.18 12.20 4.83
C VAL A 77 -8.01 10.92 4.04
N VAL A 78 -6.86 10.78 3.39
CA VAL A 78 -6.50 9.57 2.67
C VAL A 78 -5.40 8.87 3.46
N GLY A 79 -5.54 7.56 3.64
CA GLY A 79 -4.54 6.78 4.34
C GLY A 79 -4.49 5.33 3.94
N ASP A 80 -3.31 4.75 4.07
CA ASP A 80 -3.06 3.32 3.94
C ASP A 80 -3.49 2.60 5.22
N PHE A 81 -4.34 1.59 5.08
CA PHE A 81 -4.93 0.88 6.21
C PHE A 81 -3.93 -0.05 6.88
N VAL A 82 -3.69 0.16 8.18
CA VAL A 82 -2.70 -0.60 8.95
C VAL A 82 -3.38 -1.73 9.72
N CYS A 83 -4.31 -1.39 10.61
CA CYS A 83 -5.00 -2.39 11.43
C CYS A 83 -6.34 -1.88 11.95
N GLU A 84 -7.17 -2.82 12.40
CA GLU A 84 -8.43 -2.53 13.05
C GLU A 84 -8.61 -3.28 14.37
N LYS A 85 -9.34 -2.67 15.29
CA LYS A 85 -9.79 -3.27 16.54
C LYS A 85 -11.31 -3.34 16.57
N PHE A 86 -11.82 -4.54 16.76
CA PHE A 86 -13.25 -4.80 16.95
C PHE A 86 -13.66 -4.47 18.39
N VAL A 87 -14.71 -3.67 18.54
CA VAL A 87 -15.25 -3.30 19.85
C VAL A 87 -16.78 -3.39 19.79
N LYS A 88 -17.40 -3.74 20.91
CA LYS A 88 -18.86 -3.70 21.05
C LYS A 88 -19.25 -2.45 21.83
N THR A 89 -20.26 -1.73 21.34
CA THR A 89 -20.87 -0.63 22.08
C THR A 89 -21.57 -1.15 23.34
N LYS A 90 -22.00 -0.24 24.24
CA LYS A 90 -22.80 -0.61 25.42
C LYS A 90 -24.09 -1.37 25.08
N ARG A 91 -24.63 -1.19 23.86
CA ARG A 91 -25.83 -1.90 23.36
C ARG A 91 -25.51 -3.24 22.69
N GLY A 92 -24.24 -3.61 22.59
CA GLY A 92 -23.78 -4.84 21.93
C GLY A 92 -23.48 -4.68 20.43
N ASP A 93 -23.82 -3.54 19.83
CA ASP A 93 -23.58 -3.26 18.40
C ASP A 93 -22.07 -3.23 18.09
N LEU A 94 -21.66 -3.76 16.93
CA LEU A 94 -20.27 -3.78 16.50
C LEU A 94 -19.80 -2.39 16.04
N MET A 95 -18.66 -1.95 16.57
CA MET A 95 -17.91 -0.80 16.09
C MET A 95 -16.44 -1.17 15.87
N LYS A 96 -15.71 -0.34 15.13
CA LYS A 96 -14.28 -0.55 14.89
C LYS A 96 -13.48 0.71 15.17
N PHE A 97 -12.27 0.52 15.68
CA PHE A 97 -11.21 1.53 15.64
C PHE A 97 -10.25 1.14 14.53
N GLY A 98 -9.96 2.05 13.61
CA GLY A 98 -9.00 1.84 12.53
C GLY A 98 -7.77 2.72 12.74
N THR A 99 -6.61 2.21 12.35
CA THR A 99 -5.36 2.97 12.31
C THR A 99 -4.85 2.99 10.87
N PHE A 100 -4.44 4.17 10.42
CA PHE A 100 -4.00 4.43 9.06
C PHE A 100 -2.69 5.21 9.07
N LEU A 101 -1.92 5.10 7.98
CA LEU A 101 -0.81 5.99 7.65
C LEU A 101 -1.26 6.98 6.57
N ASP A 102 -1.01 8.28 6.75
CA ASP A 102 -1.21 9.27 5.67
C ASP A 102 -0.08 9.20 4.62
N ALA A 103 -0.20 10.01 3.56
CA ALA A 103 0.81 10.09 2.50
C ALA A 103 2.18 10.64 2.97
N GLU A 104 2.24 11.27 4.15
CA GLU A 104 3.48 11.72 4.80
C GLU A 104 4.02 10.68 5.79
N GLY A 105 3.44 9.47 5.83
CA GLY A 105 3.85 8.38 6.72
C GLY A 105 3.48 8.61 8.19
N ARG A 106 2.49 9.44 8.48
CA ARG A 106 2.02 9.70 9.85
C ARG A 106 0.74 8.98 10.17
N PHE A 107 0.67 8.45 11.39
CA PHE A 107 -0.50 7.78 11.87
C PHE A 107 -1.67 8.72 12.13
N PHE A 108 -2.87 8.25 11.81
CA PHE A 108 -4.12 8.80 12.32
C PHE A 108 -5.11 7.67 12.62
N ASP A 109 -5.94 7.89 13.64
CA ASP A 109 -6.93 6.93 14.07
C ASP A 109 -8.34 7.32 13.62
N THR A 110 -9.15 6.31 13.36
CA THR A 110 -10.55 6.45 12.96
C THR A 110 -11.48 5.67 13.88
N VAL A 111 -12.69 6.17 14.04
CA VAL A 111 -13.76 5.50 14.79
C VAL A 111 -14.94 5.23 13.86
N HIS A 112 -15.26 3.95 13.67
CA HIS A 112 -16.35 3.48 12.83
C HIS A 112 -17.51 3.01 13.72
N PHE A 113 -18.47 3.91 13.98
CA PHE A 113 -19.69 3.58 14.70
C PHE A 113 -20.58 2.61 13.91
N PRO A 114 -21.45 1.82 14.57
CA PRO A 114 -22.22 0.76 13.93
C PRO A 114 -23.03 1.22 12.70
N GLN A 115 -23.63 2.41 12.77
CA GLN A 115 -24.42 2.97 11.67
C GLN A 115 -23.59 3.29 10.43
N SER A 116 -22.36 3.77 10.63
CA SER A 116 -21.40 4.05 9.55
C SER A 116 -20.81 2.75 9.02
N LEU A 117 -20.34 1.88 9.91
CA LEU A 117 -19.70 0.61 9.59
C LEU A 117 -20.61 -0.35 8.80
N ALA A 118 -21.91 -0.32 9.06
CA ALA A 118 -22.89 -1.12 8.32
C ALA A 118 -23.01 -0.69 6.85
N LYS A 119 -22.78 0.59 6.54
CA LYS A 119 -22.85 1.15 5.18
C LYS A 119 -21.48 1.18 4.49
N TYR A 120 -20.44 1.48 5.26
CA TYR A 120 -19.07 1.68 4.82
C TYR A 120 -18.15 0.78 5.64
N SER A 121 -18.09 -0.48 5.25
CA SER A 121 -17.34 -1.50 5.98
C SER A 121 -15.83 -1.34 5.74
N LEU A 122 -15.06 -1.27 6.82
CA LEU A 122 -13.61 -1.41 6.79
C LEU A 122 -13.27 -2.91 6.84
N ARG A 123 -12.51 -3.44 5.88
CA ARG A 123 -12.28 -4.90 5.77
C ARG A 123 -10.92 -5.30 5.22
N GLU A 124 -10.43 -4.62 4.20
CA GLU A 124 -9.27 -5.06 3.42
C GLU A 124 -8.09 -4.11 3.59
N ALA A 125 -6.88 -4.61 3.39
CA ALA A 125 -5.69 -3.79 3.23
C ALA A 125 -5.80 -2.86 2.00
N GLY A 126 -5.13 -1.72 2.07
CA GLY A 126 -4.97 -0.77 0.97
C GLY A 126 -5.30 0.67 1.38
N VAL A 127 -5.26 1.55 0.37
CA VAL A 127 -5.50 2.99 0.57
C VAL A 127 -6.99 3.31 0.60
N TYR A 128 -7.43 4.03 1.62
CA TYR A 128 -8.80 4.47 1.80
C TYR A 128 -8.91 5.99 1.76
N LEU A 129 -9.98 6.48 1.14
CA LEU A 129 -10.49 7.81 1.35
C LEU A 129 -11.52 7.77 2.49
N VAL A 130 -11.24 8.52 3.56
CA VAL A 130 -12.06 8.59 4.76
C VAL A 130 -12.64 10.00 4.87
N GLU A 131 -13.96 10.11 4.98
CA GLU A 131 -14.65 11.35 5.33
C GLU A 131 -15.26 11.22 6.73
N GLY A 132 -14.97 12.18 7.60
CA GLY A 132 -15.45 12.12 8.96
C GLY A 132 -15.25 13.41 9.73
N LYS A 133 -15.81 13.44 10.94
CA LYS A 133 -15.66 14.55 11.86
C LYS A 133 -14.41 14.36 12.70
N VAL A 134 -13.58 15.39 12.80
CA VAL A 134 -12.43 15.35 13.71
C VAL A 134 -12.90 15.54 15.15
N VAL A 135 -12.44 14.67 16.03
CA VAL A 135 -12.67 14.73 17.47
C VAL A 135 -11.33 14.64 18.18
N LEU A 136 -11.10 15.50 19.18
CA LEU A 136 -9.91 15.46 20.01
C LEU A 136 -10.27 14.83 21.36
N GLU A 137 -9.48 13.83 21.76
CA GLU A 137 -9.55 13.26 23.10
C GLU A 137 -8.19 13.49 23.78
N TYR A 138 -8.17 14.34 24.81
CA TYR A 138 -6.95 14.75 25.52
C TYR A 138 -5.83 15.29 24.59
N GLY A 139 -6.20 15.95 23.49
CA GLY A 139 -5.27 16.51 22.50
C GLY A 139 -4.86 15.53 21.39
N CYS A 140 -5.29 14.26 21.45
CA CYS A 140 -5.09 13.29 20.39
C CYS A 140 -6.25 13.37 19.39
N PRO A 141 -6.00 13.73 18.11
CA PRO A 141 -7.05 13.77 17.11
C PRO A 141 -7.43 12.37 16.62
N SER A 142 -8.72 12.14 16.41
CA SER A 142 -9.28 10.97 15.72
C SER A 142 -10.38 11.41 14.76
N VAL A 143 -10.70 10.56 13.78
CA VAL A 143 -11.76 10.84 12.79
C VAL A 143 -12.95 9.91 13.03
N GLU A 144 -14.07 10.47 13.48
CA GLU A 144 -15.36 9.78 13.52
C GLU A 144 -15.90 9.63 12.09
N VAL A 145 -15.89 8.42 11.57
CA VAL A 145 -16.11 8.16 10.15
C VAL A 145 -17.59 8.27 9.79
N ILE A 146 -17.89 9.15 8.85
CA ILE A 146 -19.21 9.27 8.21
C ILE A 146 -19.30 8.29 7.04
N ARG A 147 -18.26 8.25 6.20
CA ARG A 147 -18.12 7.31 5.08
C ARG A 147 -16.66 7.06 4.75
N CYS A 148 -16.38 5.89 4.22
CA CYS A 148 -15.05 5.56 3.71
C CYS A 148 -15.17 4.61 2.50
N ALA A 149 -14.18 4.68 1.61
CA ALA A 149 -14.08 3.78 0.47
C ALA A 149 -12.62 3.52 0.13
N LYS A 150 -12.33 2.29 -0.31
CA LYS A 150 -11.01 1.92 -0.85
C LYS A 150 -10.78 2.66 -2.16
N MET A 151 -9.62 3.26 -2.33
CA MET A 151 -9.25 3.97 -3.55
C MET A 151 -8.93 2.96 -4.65
N PRO A 152 -9.39 3.19 -5.89
CA PRO A 152 -9.05 2.32 -7.00
C PRO A 152 -7.55 2.43 -7.31
N LEU A 153 -6.91 1.28 -7.53
CA LEU A 153 -5.53 1.21 -8.00
C LEU A 153 -5.46 1.30 -9.52
N LYS A 154 -4.31 1.72 -10.06
CA LYS A 154 -3.97 1.61 -11.48
C LYS A 154 -4.15 0.15 -11.95
N PRO A 155 -4.38 -0.12 -13.24
CA PRO A 155 -4.39 -1.50 -13.72
C PRO A 155 -2.98 -2.09 -13.62
N ASP A 156 -2.90 -3.39 -13.33
CA ASP A 156 -1.64 -4.13 -13.37
C ASP A 156 -1.22 -4.34 -14.84
N PRO A 157 -0.08 -3.78 -15.29
CA PRO A 157 0.36 -3.90 -16.69
C PRO A 157 0.73 -5.34 -17.08
N ARG A 158 0.98 -6.24 -16.11
CA ARG A 158 1.33 -7.65 -16.35
C ARG A 158 0.14 -8.53 -16.69
N SER A 159 -1.08 -8.06 -16.38
CA SER A 159 -2.32 -8.86 -16.48
C SER A 159 -3.04 -8.72 -17.83
N GLU A 160 -2.37 -8.18 -18.86
CA GLU A 160 -2.92 -8.07 -20.23
C GLU A 160 -2.97 -9.39 -21.01
#